data_AF-A0A1G2ENV8-F1
#
_entry.id   AF-A0A1G2ENV8-F1
#
_cell.length_a   1.000
_cell.length_b   1.000
_cell.length_c   1.000
_cell.angle_alpha   90.00
_cell.angle_beta   90.00
_cell.angle_gamma   90.00
#
_symmetry.space_group_name_H-M   'P 1'
#
loop_
_entity.id
_entity.type
_entity.pdbx_description
1 polymer ?
#
loop_
_entity_poly.entity_id
_entity_poly.type
_entity_poly.pdbx_seq_one_letter_code
_entity_poly.pdbx_strand_id
1 'polypeptide(L)'
;MKIHKDTLKKSFIASLIIIFSVALYSSAVLAPERFNAVPKKTISLEEILQILPVESVKESLVQNSWATAIFLPQTHQQPGSSAKSLVNDEAELVQNQIYEVLSYLSQSGTDFIMTEGELYGPVEEEKINNLENLIKLRESFASQSEEIKSLISNPEDYGHFSKSADAYLSLLDREITLAGAASMLKAKNEHVCLYGSEVKKTQDESAEIVRNYIYLEDRKDQLSGNSSKNSALSALQIIGGFQDTPEKSLENDIHLMLSCPNFTLRQEAGELEQMYGKIEGLRSNKTVSSNPKRTDNPYKNIYSIDKIDLLLSETESDINNVVVVKRNKETAENFARALKENDLNEGIIQFGAGHEEGLVEELNKLGISVITVKVKGGKQN
;
A
#
# COMPACT_ATOMS: atom_id res chain seq x y z
N MET A 1 -26.09 41.09 15.08
CA MET A 1 -26.21 39.93 15.99
C MET A 1 -25.18 38.88 15.59
N LYS A 2 -24.04 38.88 16.29
CA LYS A 2 -22.90 37.96 16.13
C LYS A 2 -22.88 37.05 17.36
N ILE A 3 -23.72 36.01 17.39
CA ILE A 3 -23.62 34.93 18.38
C ILE A 3 -24.15 33.66 17.72
N HIS A 4 -23.33 32.97 16.94
CA HIS A 4 -23.55 31.54 16.57
C HIS A 4 -22.34 30.85 15.90
N LYS A 5 -21.14 31.47 15.89
CA LYS A 5 -19.91 30.84 15.35
C LYS A 5 -19.06 30.10 16.40
N ASP A 6 -19.30 30.32 17.69
CA ASP A 6 -18.46 29.74 18.76
C ASP A 6 -18.99 28.41 19.32
N THR A 7 -20.22 28.01 19.00
CA THR A 7 -20.80 26.74 19.45
C THR A 7 -20.45 25.56 18.53
N LEU A 8 -20.19 25.82 17.23
CA LEU A 8 -19.76 24.80 16.26
C LEU A 8 -18.27 24.43 16.38
N LYS A 9 -17.42 25.36 16.85
CA LYS A 9 -15.99 25.09 17.11
C LYS A 9 -15.74 24.23 18.35
N LYS A 10 -16.65 24.21 19.33
CA LYS A 10 -16.50 23.39 20.55
C LYS A 10 -16.96 21.94 20.35
N SER A 11 -17.82 21.67 19.38
CA SER A 11 -18.19 20.31 18.98
C SER A 11 -17.11 19.62 18.12
N PHE A 12 -16.32 20.41 17.39
CA PHE A 12 -15.19 19.98 16.55
C PHE A 12 -13.98 19.47 17.35
N ILE A 13 -13.80 19.97 18.58
CA ILE A 13 -12.69 19.60 19.48
C ILE A 13 -13.00 18.30 20.24
N ALA A 14 -14.27 17.98 20.45
CA ALA A 14 -14.66 16.81 21.22
C ALA A 14 -14.40 15.51 20.45
N SER A 15 -14.71 15.39 19.14
CA SER A 15 -14.69 14.10 18.45
C SER A 15 -13.30 13.52 18.18
N LEU A 16 -12.30 14.35 17.87
CA LEU A 16 -10.92 13.86 17.67
C LEU A 16 -10.19 13.65 19.01
N ILE A 17 -10.50 14.46 20.03
CA ILE A 17 -10.05 14.20 21.41
C ILE A 17 -10.75 12.97 21.97
N ILE A 18 -12.00 12.69 21.60
CA ILE A 18 -12.76 11.50 21.99
C ILE A 18 -12.22 10.27 21.27
N ILE A 19 -11.79 10.31 20.01
CA ILE A 19 -11.11 9.16 19.40
C ILE A 19 -9.74 8.88 20.07
N PHE A 20 -9.01 9.93 20.45
CA PHE A 20 -7.80 9.79 21.28
C PHE A 20 -8.05 9.56 22.79
N SER A 21 -9.30 9.60 23.26
CA SER A 21 -9.69 9.34 24.66
C SER A 21 -10.58 8.10 24.85
N VAL A 22 -11.19 7.58 23.77
CA VAL A 22 -12.02 6.37 23.75
C VAL A 22 -11.14 5.12 23.56
N ALA A 23 -9.96 5.26 22.94
CA ALA A 23 -8.85 4.31 23.11
C ALA A 23 -8.35 4.19 24.58
N LEU A 24 -8.94 4.93 25.53
CA LEU A 24 -8.58 4.92 26.96
C LEU A 24 -9.73 4.61 27.93
N TYR A 25 -10.91 4.22 27.45
CA TYR A 25 -12.05 3.89 28.34
C TYR A 25 -12.80 2.60 27.95
N SER A 26 -12.05 1.51 27.75
CA SER A 26 -12.63 0.16 27.66
C SER A 26 -11.79 -0.83 28.46
N SER A 27 -11.71 -0.66 29.79
CA SER A 27 -11.38 -1.71 30.78
C SER A 27 -11.38 -1.12 32.19
N ALA A 28 -12.56 -0.90 32.77
CA ALA A 28 -12.65 -0.59 34.19
C ALA A 28 -13.91 -1.21 34.81
N VAL A 29 -13.99 -2.54 34.80
CA VAL A 29 -14.75 -3.27 35.81
C VAL A 29 -13.91 -4.47 36.29
N LEU A 30 -13.40 -4.32 37.52
CA LEU A 30 -12.89 -5.32 38.47
C LEU A 30 -11.48 -5.92 38.28
N ALA A 31 -10.47 -5.29 38.90
CA ALA A 31 -9.65 -5.80 40.03
C ALA A 31 -8.26 -5.10 40.10
N PRO A 32 -7.63 -5.03 41.29
CA PRO A 32 -6.66 -3.97 41.60
C PRO A 32 -5.19 -4.39 41.40
N GLU A 33 -4.35 -3.34 41.33
CA GLU A 33 -2.92 -3.27 41.60
C GLU A 33 -1.96 -3.02 40.41
N ARG A 34 -1.45 -1.77 40.42
CA ARG A 34 -0.09 -1.33 40.06
C ARG A 34 0.35 -1.50 38.60
N PHE A 35 -0.08 -0.56 37.77
CA PHE A 35 0.80 0.01 36.74
C PHE A 35 0.84 1.53 36.93
N ASN A 36 2.03 2.07 37.16
CA ASN A 36 2.28 3.50 37.06
C ASN A 36 2.03 3.92 35.62
N ALA A 37 0.84 4.45 35.35
CA ALA A 37 0.49 5.00 34.05
C ALA A 37 1.44 6.17 33.75
N VAL A 38 2.30 5.98 32.76
CA VAL A 38 3.01 7.09 32.11
C VAL A 38 1.93 8.05 31.59
N PRO A 39 1.98 9.35 31.90
CA PRO A 39 0.96 10.28 31.43
C PRO A 39 1.01 10.33 29.89
N LYS A 40 0.00 9.75 29.23
CA LYS A 40 -0.18 9.86 27.78
C LYS A 40 -0.43 11.35 27.47
N LYS A 41 0.51 11.97 26.76
CA LYS A 41 0.46 13.37 26.33
C LYS A 41 -0.71 13.52 25.34
N THR A 42 -1.70 14.33 25.69
CA THR A 42 -2.78 14.71 24.77
C THR A 42 -2.20 15.64 23.71
N ILE A 43 -2.13 15.18 22.46
CA ILE A 43 -1.65 15.95 21.31
C ILE A 43 -2.88 16.56 20.60
N SER A 44 -2.82 17.84 20.27
CA SER A 44 -3.92 18.55 19.57
C SER A 44 -4.01 18.16 18.09
N LEU A 45 -5.18 18.30 17.46
CA LEU A 45 -5.36 18.07 16.01
C LEU A 45 -4.40 18.93 15.18
N GLU A 46 -4.13 20.16 15.61
CA GLU A 46 -3.18 21.07 14.95
C GLU A 46 -1.75 20.56 15.06
N GLU A 47 -1.36 19.95 16.18
CA GLU A 47 -0.08 19.26 16.33
C GLU A 47 -0.04 17.96 15.51
N ILE A 48 -1.11 17.17 15.45
CA ILE A 48 -1.20 15.95 14.62
C ILE A 48 -1.05 16.29 13.13
N LEU A 49 -1.71 17.36 12.66
CA LEU A 49 -1.60 17.83 11.26
C LEU A 49 -0.23 18.45 10.94
N GLN A 50 0.52 18.88 11.95
CA GLN A 50 1.90 19.35 11.81
C GLN A 50 2.92 18.20 11.85
N ILE A 51 2.64 17.13 12.59
CA ILE A 51 3.55 16.00 12.81
C ILE A 51 3.37 14.91 11.75
N LEU A 52 2.13 14.63 11.34
CA LEU A 52 1.82 13.58 10.38
C LEU A 52 1.65 14.14 8.96
N PRO A 53 1.89 13.32 7.92
CA PRO A 53 1.72 13.70 6.52
C PRO A 53 0.24 13.74 6.10
N VAL A 54 -0.64 14.33 6.91
CA VAL A 54 -2.08 14.46 6.65
C VAL A 54 -2.36 15.75 5.87
N GLU A 55 -3.07 15.63 4.75
CA GLU A 55 -3.54 16.75 3.94
C GLU A 55 -4.90 17.25 4.43
N SER A 56 -5.84 16.33 4.65
CA SER A 56 -7.19 16.69 5.08
C SER A 56 -7.86 15.58 5.87
N VAL A 57 -8.82 15.98 6.69
CA VAL A 57 -9.67 15.09 7.46
C VAL A 57 -11.13 15.48 7.18
N LYS A 58 -11.96 14.49 6.84
CA LYS A 58 -13.40 14.65 6.61
C LYS A 58 -14.18 13.71 7.51
N GLU A 59 -15.13 14.25 8.26
CA GLU A 59 -16.01 13.47 9.12
C GLU A 59 -17.37 13.26 8.47
N SER A 60 -17.88 12.03 8.55
CA SER A 60 -19.22 11.62 8.16
C SER A 60 -19.84 10.90 9.35
N LEU A 61 -20.49 11.67 10.23
CA LEU A 61 -21.02 11.16 11.50
C LEU A 61 -22.47 10.71 11.34
N VAL A 62 -22.81 9.58 11.96
CA VAL A 62 -24.19 9.09 12.05
C VAL A 62 -24.72 9.18 13.49
N GLN A 63 -26.01 9.48 13.62
CA GLN A 63 -26.65 9.56 14.93
C GLN A 63 -26.72 8.17 15.57
N ASN A 64 -26.37 8.07 16.86
CA ASN A 64 -26.30 6.80 17.61
C ASN A 64 -25.35 5.76 17.01
N SER A 65 -24.20 6.23 16.52
CA SER A 65 -23.19 5.35 15.97
C SER A 65 -22.70 4.32 16.99
N TRP A 66 -22.57 3.06 16.56
CA TRP A 66 -22.07 1.98 17.42
C TRP A 66 -20.57 1.70 17.22
N ALA A 67 -19.96 2.22 16.15
CA ALA A 67 -18.53 2.10 15.88
C ALA A 67 -18.01 3.26 15.00
N THR A 68 -16.68 3.43 14.97
CA THR A 68 -15.99 4.40 14.13
C THR A 68 -15.01 3.71 13.17
N ALA A 69 -15.03 4.10 11.90
CA ALA A 69 -14.04 3.70 10.90
C ALA A 69 -13.09 4.87 10.60
N ILE A 70 -11.78 4.65 10.75
CA ILE A 70 -10.75 5.55 10.21
C ILE A 70 -10.41 5.08 8.81
N PHE A 71 -10.87 5.80 7.80
CA PHE A 71 -10.67 5.45 6.41
C PHE A 71 -9.46 6.17 5.82
N LEU A 72 -8.50 5.38 5.35
CA LEU A 72 -7.28 5.79 4.67
C LEU A 72 -7.36 5.40 3.19
N PRO A 73 -7.71 6.32 2.28
CA PRO A 73 -7.65 6.06 0.86
C PRO A 73 -6.21 5.70 0.47
N GLN A 74 -6.05 4.65 -0.34
CA GLN A 74 -4.73 4.20 -0.78
C GLN A 74 -4.60 4.11 -2.29
N THR A 75 -3.36 4.29 -2.75
CA THR A 75 -2.94 3.99 -4.11
C THR A 75 -2.03 2.77 -4.08
N HIS A 76 -2.34 1.77 -4.89
CA HIS A 76 -1.55 0.55 -5.03
C HIS A 76 -0.55 0.64 -6.18
N GLN A 77 0.42 -0.26 -6.18
CA GLN A 77 1.22 -0.54 -7.36
C GLN A 77 0.31 -0.83 -8.55
N GLN A 78 0.58 -0.18 -9.69
CA GLN A 78 -0.23 -0.36 -10.88
C GLN A 78 -0.16 -1.82 -11.36
N PRO A 79 -1.29 -2.46 -11.70
CA PRO A 79 -1.33 -3.85 -12.15
C PRO A 79 -0.32 -4.16 -13.28
N GLY A 80 0.51 -5.17 -13.03
CA GLY A 80 1.55 -5.67 -13.94
C GLY A 80 2.66 -4.68 -14.31
N SER A 81 2.77 -3.57 -13.58
CA SER A 81 4.00 -2.78 -13.54
C SER A 81 5.01 -3.45 -12.60
N SER A 82 6.31 -3.23 -12.81
CA SER A 82 7.33 -3.60 -11.83
C SER A 82 7.49 -2.50 -10.78
N ALA A 83 8.04 -2.83 -9.61
CA ALA A 83 8.34 -1.83 -8.58
C ALA A 83 9.20 -0.68 -9.13
N LYS A 84 10.13 -0.97 -10.06
CA LYS A 84 11.02 0.01 -10.72
C LYS A 84 10.30 1.06 -11.57
N SER A 85 9.06 0.81 -11.96
CA SER A 85 8.33 1.68 -12.87
C SER A 85 7.99 3.01 -12.19
N LEU A 86 8.31 4.13 -12.83
CA LEU A 86 7.99 5.49 -12.37
C LEU A 86 6.49 5.72 -12.16
N VAL A 87 5.65 4.91 -12.81
CA VAL A 87 4.20 4.96 -12.61
C VAL A 87 3.78 4.63 -11.18
N ASN A 88 4.66 4.01 -10.38
CA ASN A 88 4.43 3.67 -8.99
C ASN A 88 5.00 4.70 -8.00
N ASP A 89 5.58 5.81 -8.46
CA ASP A 89 6.17 6.84 -7.57
C ASP A 89 5.13 7.41 -6.60
N GLU A 90 3.92 7.65 -7.10
CA GLU A 90 2.81 8.13 -6.26
C GLU A 90 2.36 7.07 -5.25
N ALA A 91 2.27 5.81 -5.68
CA ALA A 91 1.91 4.71 -4.79
C ALA A 91 2.94 4.54 -3.67
N GLU A 92 4.24 4.60 -4.00
CA GLU A 92 5.32 4.56 -3.01
C GLU A 92 5.20 5.69 -1.98
N LEU A 93 5.04 6.92 -2.46
CA LEU A 93 4.91 8.09 -1.58
C LEU A 93 3.70 7.98 -0.66
N VAL A 94 2.53 7.65 -1.21
CA VAL A 94 1.27 7.51 -0.45
C VAL A 94 1.39 6.39 0.58
N GLN A 95 1.96 5.23 0.23
CA GLN A 95 2.13 4.12 1.16
C GLN A 95 3.10 4.45 2.30
N ASN A 96 4.20 5.18 2.04
CA ASN A 96 5.10 5.67 3.08
C ASN A 96 4.37 6.59 4.07
N GLN A 97 3.58 7.53 3.57
CA GLN A 97 2.82 8.46 4.41
C GLN A 97 1.71 7.75 5.21
N ILE A 98 1.01 6.80 4.58
CA ILE A 98 0.02 5.97 5.29
C ILE A 98 0.71 5.15 6.38
N TYR A 99 1.91 4.61 6.12
CA TYR A 99 2.66 3.88 7.14
C TYR A 99 2.99 4.75 8.37
N GLU A 100 3.41 6.01 8.17
CA GLU A 100 3.64 6.95 9.27
C GLU A 100 2.35 7.17 10.10
N VAL A 101 1.21 7.35 9.44
CA VAL A 101 -0.09 7.50 10.10
C VAL A 101 -0.47 6.23 10.87
N LEU A 102 -0.35 5.05 10.24
CA LEU A 102 -0.69 3.76 10.86
C LEU A 102 0.22 3.45 12.05
N SER A 103 1.52 3.69 11.94
CA SER A 103 2.48 3.48 13.02
C SER A 103 2.14 4.36 14.24
N TYR A 104 1.78 5.62 14.00
CA TYR A 104 1.33 6.52 15.06
C TYR A 104 0.00 6.06 15.70
N LEU A 105 -0.97 5.61 14.91
CA LEU A 105 -2.27 5.13 15.40
C LEU A 105 -2.16 3.82 16.19
N SER A 106 -1.32 2.89 15.75
CA SER A 106 -1.05 1.64 16.48
C SER A 106 -0.43 1.92 17.85
N GLN A 107 0.54 2.83 17.94
CA GLN A 107 1.09 3.26 19.24
C GLN A 107 0.04 3.92 20.16
N SER A 108 -1.03 4.45 19.58
CA SER A 108 -2.12 5.11 20.31
C SER A 108 -3.18 4.13 20.81
N GLY A 109 -3.21 2.90 20.28
CA GLY A 109 -4.08 1.79 20.70
C GLY A 109 -5.06 1.29 19.64
N THR A 110 -5.02 1.81 18.40
CA THR A 110 -5.87 1.34 17.30
C THR A 110 -5.14 0.22 16.55
N ASP A 111 -5.37 -1.02 16.98
CA ASP A 111 -4.62 -2.17 16.47
C ASP A 111 -5.33 -2.91 15.33
N PHE A 112 -6.63 -2.67 15.10
CA PHE A 112 -7.38 -3.34 14.03
C PHE A 112 -7.29 -2.58 12.71
N ILE A 113 -6.73 -3.24 11.70
CA ILE A 113 -6.52 -2.69 10.37
C ILE A 113 -7.11 -3.63 9.32
N MET A 114 -8.06 -3.12 8.55
CA MET A 114 -8.55 -3.71 7.32
C MET A 114 -7.76 -3.17 6.13
N THR A 115 -7.20 -4.03 5.28
CA THR A 115 -6.63 -3.65 3.99
C THR A 115 -7.51 -4.05 2.82
N GLU A 116 -7.22 -3.50 1.64
CA GLU A 116 -7.86 -3.91 0.39
C GLU A 116 -7.77 -5.44 0.21
N GLY A 117 -8.95 -6.01 -0.02
CA GLY A 117 -9.28 -7.42 0.09
C GLY A 117 -10.44 -7.58 1.06
N GLU A 118 -11.63 -7.79 0.51
CA GLU A 118 -12.90 -7.77 1.25
C GLU A 118 -12.88 -8.79 2.40
N LEU A 119 -12.93 -8.37 3.68
CA LEU A 119 -12.58 -9.18 4.87
C LEU A 119 -13.26 -10.55 5.00
N TYR A 120 -12.88 -11.50 4.17
CA TYR A 120 -13.31 -12.87 4.35
C TYR A 120 -12.53 -13.54 5.49
N GLY A 121 -11.42 -12.92 5.92
CA GLY A 121 -10.60 -13.42 7.01
C GLY A 121 -9.27 -12.66 7.19
N PRO A 122 -8.42 -13.17 8.10
CA PRO A 122 -7.08 -12.65 8.31
C PRO A 122 -6.25 -12.73 7.03
N VAL A 123 -5.32 -11.79 6.86
CA VAL A 123 -4.34 -11.87 5.77
C VAL A 123 -3.48 -13.12 5.96
N GLU A 124 -3.19 -13.83 4.87
CA GLU A 124 -2.41 -15.07 4.88
C GLU A 124 -1.03 -14.86 5.53
N GLU A 125 -0.70 -15.67 6.53
CA GLU A 125 0.58 -15.58 7.26
C GLU A 125 1.78 -15.72 6.33
N GLU A 126 1.68 -16.53 5.27
CA GLU A 126 2.76 -16.69 4.29
C GLU A 126 3.15 -15.36 3.63
N LYS A 127 2.18 -14.50 3.30
CA LYS A 127 2.44 -13.18 2.72
C LYS A 127 3.20 -12.29 3.69
N ILE A 128 2.81 -12.32 4.96
CA ILE A 128 3.46 -11.54 6.03
C ILE A 128 4.86 -12.08 6.32
N ASN A 129 5.03 -13.39 6.43
CA ASN A 129 6.31 -14.05 6.69
C ASN A 129 7.31 -13.80 5.55
N ASN A 130 6.86 -13.82 4.30
CA ASN A 130 7.71 -13.50 3.16
C ASN A 130 8.18 -12.04 3.19
N LEU A 131 7.30 -11.10 3.57
CA LEU A 131 7.67 -9.69 3.73
C LEU A 131 8.60 -9.47 4.93
N GLU A 132 8.35 -10.11 6.06
CA GLU A 132 9.22 -10.08 7.25
C GLU A 132 10.62 -10.60 6.91
N ASN A 133 10.71 -11.74 6.22
CA ASN A 133 11.98 -12.30 5.77
C ASN A 133 12.72 -11.35 4.81
N LEU A 134 11.99 -10.69 3.90
CA LEU A 134 12.58 -9.69 3.00
C LEU A 134 13.16 -8.50 3.77
N ILE A 135 12.43 -7.98 4.76
CA ILE A 135 12.89 -6.88 5.62
C ILE A 135 14.17 -7.28 6.36
N LYS A 136 14.19 -8.45 7.01
CA LYS A 136 15.38 -8.97 7.73
C LYS A 136 16.60 -9.16 6.81
N LEU A 137 16.38 -9.70 5.62
CA LEU A 137 17.44 -9.89 4.63
C LEU A 137 17.96 -8.55 4.10
N ARG A 138 17.07 -7.59 3.86
CA ARG A 138 17.45 -6.22 3.46
C ARG A 138 18.28 -5.53 4.54
N GLU A 139 17.92 -5.65 5.82
CA GLU A 139 18.70 -5.10 6.94
C GLU A 139 20.09 -5.75 7.04
N SER A 140 20.15 -7.08 6.91
CA SER A 140 21.41 -7.83 6.92
C SER A 140 22.30 -7.43 5.73
N PHE A 141 21.71 -7.32 4.54
CA PHE A 141 22.39 -6.89 3.32
C PHE A 141 22.96 -5.47 3.46
N ALA A 142 22.20 -4.55 4.07
CA ALA A 142 22.65 -3.19 4.32
C ALA A 142 23.85 -3.15 5.28
N SER A 143 23.78 -3.89 6.39
CA SER A 143 24.88 -4.00 7.34
C SER A 143 26.14 -4.54 6.68
N GLN A 144 26.02 -5.62 5.89
CA GLN A 144 27.14 -6.22 5.18
C GLN A 144 27.73 -5.29 4.12
N SER A 145 26.87 -4.56 3.41
CA SER A 145 27.31 -3.58 2.41
C SER A 145 28.15 -2.46 3.05
N GLU A 146 27.77 -1.97 4.23
CA GLU A 146 28.56 -0.97 4.96
C GLU A 146 29.90 -1.51 5.44
N GLU A 147 29.94 -2.76 5.90
CA GLU A 147 31.20 -3.42 6.27
C GLU A 147 32.15 -3.52 5.08
N ILE A 148 31.66 -4.00 3.92
CA ILE A 148 32.43 -4.06 2.68
C ILE A 148 32.91 -2.66 2.25
N LYS A 149 32.03 -1.64 2.29
CA LYS A 149 32.40 -0.25 1.98
C LYS A 149 33.55 0.24 2.86
N SER A 150 33.59 -0.15 4.13
CA SER A 150 34.67 0.23 5.06
C SER A 150 36.01 -0.45 4.75
N LEU A 151 35.99 -1.62 4.12
CA LEU A 151 37.19 -2.38 3.71
C LEU A 151 37.77 -1.90 2.37
N ILE A 152 36.97 -1.20 1.56
CA ILE A 152 37.40 -0.68 0.26
C ILE A 152 38.15 0.64 0.45
N SER A 153 39.47 0.59 0.29
CA SER A 153 40.33 1.78 0.37
C SER A 153 40.30 2.63 -0.92
N ASN A 154 40.07 2.01 -2.07
CA ASN A 154 39.94 2.69 -3.37
C ASN A 154 38.68 2.17 -4.09
N PRO A 155 37.60 2.97 -4.14
CA PRO A 155 36.32 2.54 -4.71
C PRO A 155 36.40 2.03 -6.15
N GLU A 156 37.34 2.55 -6.96
CA GLU A 156 37.48 2.19 -8.38
C GLU A 156 37.99 0.75 -8.60
N ASP A 157 38.61 0.13 -7.59
CA ASP A 157 39.21 -1.22 -7.70
C ASP A 157 38.14 -2.33 -7.72
N TYR A 158 36.91 -2.03 -7.28
CA TYR A 158 35.81 -2.99 -7.13
C TYR A 158 34.52 -2.47 -7.77
N GLY A 159 34.67 -1.80 -8.92
CA GLY A 159 33.56 -1.23 -9.68
C GLY A 159 32.97 0.02 -9.03
N HIS A 160 31.65 0.13 -9.04
CA HIS A 160 30.95 1.19 -8.32
C HIS A 160 30.08 0.59 -7.19
N PHE A 161 30.64 -0.40 -6.47
CA PHE A 161 29.93 -1.20 -5.47
C PHE A 161 29.06 -0.36 -4.52
N SER A 162 29.59 0.74 -3.98
CA SER A 162 28.77 1.59 -3.10
C SER A 162 27.50 2.08 -3.78
N LYS A 163 27.59 2.52 -5.04
CA LYS A 163 26.44 3.02 -5.80
C LYS A 163 25.48 1.89 -6.18
N SER A 164 25.99 0.72 -6.57
CA SER A 164 25.15 -0.42 -6.96
C SER A 164 24.44 -1.04 -5.75
N ALA A 165 25.12 -1.16 -4.61
CA ALA A 165 24.53 -1.57 -3.34
C ALA A 165 23.44 -0.60 -2.87
N ASP A 166 23.70 0.72 -2.90
CA ASP A 166 22.72 1.74 -2.51
C ASP A 166 21.50 1.75 -3.45
N ALA A 167 21.72 1.56 -4.75
CA ALA A 167 20.64 1.45 -5.73
C ALA A 167 19.80 0.18 -5.52
N TYR A 168 20.44 -0.95 -5.19
CA TYR A 168 19.73 -2.19 -4.89
C TYR A 168 18.94 -2.11 -3.57
N LEU A 169 19.52 -1.52 -2.51
CA LEU A 169 18.81 -1.25 -1.26
C LEU A 169 17.58 -0.36 -1.48
N SER A 170 17.73 0.70 -2.28
CA SER A 170 16.62 1.59 -2.63
C SER A 170 15.50 0.86 -3.39
N LEU A 171 15.85 -0.09 -4.26
CA LEU A 171 14.88 -0.96 -4.94
C LEU A 171 14.14 -1.87 -3.95
N LEU A 172 14.86 -2.47 -2.99
CA LEU A 172 14.24 -3.31 -1.96
C LEU A 172 13.31 -2.51 -1.06
N ASP A 173 13.70 -1.30 -0.64
CA ASP A 173 12.87 -0.39 0.14
C ASP A 173 11.56 -0.11 -0.59
N ARG A 174 11.65 0.22 -1.88
CA ARG A 174 10.49 0.47 -2.72
C ARG A 174 9.59 -0.77 -2.85
N GLU A 175 10.17 -1.96 -3.02
CA GLU A 175 9.40 -3.22 -3.06
C GLU A 175 8.69 -3.53 -1.74
N ILE A 176 9.32 -3.22 -0.62
CA ILE A 176 8.74 -3.37 0.73
C ILE A 176 7.60 -2.36 0.92
N THR A 177 7.81 -1.08 0.58
CA THR A 177 6.79 -0.03 0.66
C THR A 177 5.57 -0.36 -0.20
N LEU A 178 5.79 -0.80 -1.45
CA LEU A 178 4.71 -1.15 -2.39
C LEU A 178 3.96 -2.44 -2.00
N ALA A 179 4.49 -3.25 -1.06
CA ALA A 179 3.75 -4.37 -0.49
C ALA A 179 2.57 -3.93 0.41
N GLY A 180 2.53 -2.64 0.80
CA GLY A 180 1.44 -2.02 1.53
C GLY A 180 1.80 -1.68 2.97
N ALA A 181 1.37 -0.50 3.41
CA ALA A 181 1.70 0.07 4.70
C ALA A 181 1.31 -0.82 5.89
N ALA A 182 0.09 -1.37 5.90
CA ALA A 182 -0.37 -2.22 7.00
C ALA A 182 0.34 -3.59 7.04
N SER A 183 0.63 -4.18 5.88
CA SER A 183 1.44 -5.40 5.76
C SER A 183 2.85 -5.16 6.29
N MET A 184 3.47 -4.02 5.95
CA MET A 184 4.78 -3.64 6.46
C MET A 184 4.76 -3.43 7.98
N LEU A 185 3.72 -2.79 8.53
CA LEU A 185 3.55 -2.61 9.96
C LEU A 185 3.49 -3.97 10.69
N LYS A 186 2.67 -4.89 10.18
CA LYS A 186 2.56 -6.25 10.72
C LYS A 186 3.87 -7.03 10.62
N ALA A 187 4.55 -6.97 9.46
CA ALA A 187 5.82 -7.65 9.22
C ALA A 187 6.98 -7.12 10.09
N LYS A 188 6.87 -5.89 10.59
CA LYS A 188 7.80 -5.29 11.57
C LYS A 188 7.45 -5.65 13.03
N ASN A 189 6.60 -6.65 13.25
CA ASN A 189 6.16 -7.15 14.55
C ASN A 189 5.40 -6.12 15.41
N GLU A 190 4.78 -5.12 14.77
CA GLU A 190 3.82 -4.27 15.47
C GLU A 190 2.56 -5.06 15.80
N HIS A 191 1.97 -4.78 16.97
CA HIS A 191 0.82 -5.51 17.49
C HIS A 191 -0.48 -5.06 16.79
N VAL A 192 -0.61 -5.42 15.50
CA VAL A 192 -1.80 -5.12 14.72
C VAL A 192 -2.54 -6.37 14.28
N CYS A 193 -3.86 -6.30 14.30
CA CYS A 193 -4.77 -7.29 13.74
C CYS A 193 -5.06 -6.91 12.29
N LEU A 194 -4.50 -7.69 11.35
CA LEU A 194 -4.59 -7.40 9.91
C LEU A 194 -5.61 -8.33 9.25
N TYR A 195 -6.67 -7.74 8.70
CA TYR A 195 -7.68 -8.46 7.94
C TYR A 195 -7.76 -7.94 6.51
N GLY A 196 -8.14 -8.83 5.59
CA GLY A 196 -8.46 -8.42 4.22
C GLY A 196 -8.13 -9.46 3.16
N SER A 197 -8.51 -10.72 3.35
CA SER A 197 -8.42 -11.72 2.28
C SER A 197 -9.53 -11.49 1.24
N GLU A 198 -9.19 -11.28 -0.03
CA GLU A 198 -10.18 -11.08 -1.10
C GLU A 198 -11.18 -12.24 -1.21
N VAL A 199 -12.45 -11.92 -1.48
CA VAL A 199 -13.41 -12.92 -1.95
C VAL A 199 -13.01 -13.28 -3.38
N LYS A 200 -12.31 -14.40 -3.53
CA LYS A 200 -11.73 -14.85 -4.82
C LYS A 200 -12.69 -14.72 -6.00
N LYS A 201 -13.98 -15.03 -5.81
CA LYS A 201 -15.00 -14.88 -6.86
C LYS A 201 -15.19 -13.42 -7.30
N THR A 202 -15.35 -12.49 -6.36
CA THR A 202 -15.52 -11.05 -6.65
C THR A 202 -14.24 -10.46 -7.24
N GLN A 203 -13.08 -10.91 -6.76
CA GLN A 203 -11.78 -10.56 -7.33
C GLN A 203 -11.65 -11.02 -8.79
N ASP A 204 -11.92 -12.30 -9.06
CA ASP A 204 -11.83 -12.87 -10.41
C ASP A 204 -12.78 -12.16 -11.39
N GLU A 205 -14.03 -11.89 -10.95
CA GLU A 205 -15.05 -11.15 -11.70
C GLU A 205 -14.61 -9.70 -11.99
N SER A 206 -14.11 -8.99 -10.96
CA SER A 206 -13.62 -7.62 -11.11
C SER A 206 -12.40 -7.54 -12.03
N ALA A 207 -11.47 -8.49 -11.91
CA ALA A 207 -10.29 -8.57 -12.75
C ALA A 207 -10.65 -8.84 -14.21
N GLU A 208 -11.68 -9.64 -14.48
CA GLU A 208 -12.19 -9.87 -15.83
C GLU A 208 -12.83 -8.60 -16.43
N ILE A 209 -13.68 -7.90 -15.68
CA ILE A 209 -14.32 -6.66 -16.13
C ILE A 209 -13.28 -5.58 -16.45
N VAL A 210 -12.32 -5.34 -15.53
CA VAL A 210 -11.25 -4.35 -15.75
C VAL A 210 -10.37 -4.73 -16.93
N ARG A 211 -10.06 -6.03 -17.09
CA ARG A 211 -9.30 -6.53 -18.25
C ARG A 211 -10.04 -6.26 -19.56
N ASN A 212 -11.35 -6.50 -19.60
CA ASN A 212 -12.17 -6.27 -20.78
C ASN A 212 -12.20 -4.78 -21.15
N TYR A 213 -12.31 -3.89 -20.16
CA TYR A 213 -12.24 -2.45 -20.36
C TYR A 213 -10.92 -2.03 -21.03
N ILE A 214 -9.78 -2.46 -20.46
CA ILE A 214 -8.45 -2.18 -21.00
C ILE A 214 -8.32 -2.66 -22.45
N TYR A 215 -8.82 -3.87 -22.75
CA TYR A 215 -8.78 -4.39 -24.11
C TYR A 215 -9.65 -3.62 -25.10
N LEU A 216 -10.80 -3.10 -24.65
CA LEU A 216 -11.69 -2.29 -25.49
C LEU A 216 -11.09 -0.90 -25.77
N GLU A 217 -10.50 -0.25 -24.76
CA GLU A 217 -9.77 1.01 -24.95
C GLU A 217 -8.60 0.85 -25.92
N ASP A 218 -7.76 -0.17 -25.71
CA ASP A 218 -6.65 -0.48 -26.61
C ASP A 218 -7.13 -0.70 -28.06
N ARG A 219 -8.28 -1.36 -28.24
CA ARG A 219 -8.85 -1.59 -29.56
C ARG A 219 -9.40 -0.31 -30.19
N LYS A 220 -10.06 0.55 -29.40
CA LYS A 220 -10.56 1.86 -29.87
C LYS A 220 -9.42 2.74 -30.36
N ASP A 221 -8.29 2.75 -29.66
CA ASP A 221 -7.11 3.50 -30.06
C ASP A 221 -6.50 3.00 -31.37
N GLN A 222 -6.44 1.67 -31.56
CA GLN A 222 -5.99 1.08 -32.81
C GLN A 222 -6.88 1.47 -34.00
N LEU A 223 -8.20 1.52 -33.80
CA LEU A 223 -9.16 1.86 -34.85
C LEU A 223 -9.21 3.35 -35.18
N SER A 224 -9.02 4.21 -34.19
CA SER A 224 -9.05 5.67 -34.37
C SER A 224 -7.76 6.26 -34.96
N GLY A 225 -6.75 5.43 -35.23
CA GLY A 225 -5.44 5.89 -35.70
C GLY A 225 -4.65 6.67 -34.64
N ASN A 226 -5.16 6.71 -33.40
CA ASN A 226 -4.52 7.31 -32.24
C ASN A 226 -3.52 6.36 -31.57
N SER A 227 -2.93 5.43 -32.34
CA SER A 227 -1.88 4.51 -31.88
C SER A 227 -0.63 5.21 -31.29
N SER A 228 -0.56 6.55 -31.29
CA SER A 228 0.47 7.34 -30.60
C SER A 228 0.08 7.85 -29.20
N LYS A 229 -1.19 7.85 -28.80
CA LYS A 229 -1.64 8.48 -27.54
C LYS A 229 -1.71 7.57 -26.32
N ASN A 230 -1.67 6.24 -26.48
CA ASN A 230 -1.43 5.30 -25.38
C ASN A 230 -0.02 4.71 -25.38
N SER A 231 0.95 5.51 -25.86
CA SER A 231 2.37 5.22 -25.71
C SER A 231 2.84 5.28 -24.25
N ALA A 232 2.04 5.68 -23.25
CA ALA A 232 2.47 5.57 -21.85
C ALA A 232 2.57 4.09 -21.42
N LEU A 233 1.53 3.27 -21.61
CA LEU A 233 1.53 1.88 -21.13
C LEU A 233 2.47 0.95 -21.93
N SER A 234 2.71 1.28 -23.21
CA SER A 234 3.60 0.52 -24.09
C SER A 234 5.02 1.09 -24.17
N ALA A 235 5.26 2.38 -23.91
CA ALA A 235 6.62 2.89 -23.65
C ALA A 235 7.11 2.53 -22.24
N LEU A 236 6.22 2.32 -21.26
CA LEU A 236 6.59 1.77 -19.94
C LEU A 236 7.08 0.31 -20.01
N GLN A 237 6.75 -0.44 -21.08
CA GLN A 237 7.37 -1.74 -21.36
C GLN A 237 8.72 -1.65 -22.09
N ILE A 238 9.10 -0.47 -22.60
CA ILE A 238 10.26 -0.30 -23.50
C ILE A 238 11.36 0.59 -22.89
N ILE A 239 11.14 1.30 -21.77
CA ILE A 239 12.21 1.98 -21.02
C ILE A 239 12.82 1.03 -19.97
N GLY A 240 13.29 -0.13 -20.45
CA GLY A 240 14.06 -1.11 -19.66
C GLY A 240 15.17 -1.77 -20.47
N GLY A 241 15.41 -1.30 -21.70
CA GLY A 241 16.47 -1.80 -22.58
C GLY A 241 17.72 -0.95 -22.48
N PHE A 242 18.80 -1.57 -21.99
CA PHE A 242 20.20 -1.11 -22.05
C PHE A 242 20.67 -0.02 -21.07
N GLN A 243 20.25 -0.10 -19.81
CA GLN A 243 21.07 0.36 -18.69
C GLN A 243 21.30 -0.84 -17.76
N ASP A 244 22.51 -0.99 -17.20
CA ASP A 244 22.75 -2.03 -16.20
C ASP A 244 21.77 -1.82 -15.04
N THR A 245 20.89 -2.80 -14.80
CA THR A 245 19.91 -2.70 -13.72
C THR A 245 20.66 -2.71 -12.38
N PRO A 246 20.08 -2.16 -11.30
CA PRO A 246 20.71 -2.22 -9.97
C PRO A 246 21.15 -3.64 -9.59
N GLU A 247 20.35 -4.65 -9.93
CA GLU A 247 20.70 -6.05 -9.69
C GLU A 247 21.92 -6.51 -10.48
N LYS A 248 21.96 -6.25 -11.79
CA LYS A 248 23.06 -6.70 -12.65
C LYS A 248 24.35 -5.96 -12.35
N SER A 249 24.26 -4.66 -12.04
CA SER A 249 25.41 -3.87 -11.60
C SER A 249 25.97 -4.42 -10.30
N LEU A 250 25.10 -4.72 -9.33
CA LEU A 250 25.51 -5.28 -8.04
C LEU A 250 26.12 -6.68 -8.21
N GLU A 251 25.50 -7.56 -9.01
CA GLU A 251 26.01 -8.90 -9.29
C GLU A 251 27.43 -8.86 -9.87
N ASN A 252 27.67 -7.96 -10.83
CA ASN A 252 29.01 -7.76 -11.40
C ASN A 252 30.01 -7.26 -10.34
N ASP A 253 29.62 -6.29 -9.51
CA ASP A 253 30.50 -5.75 -8.46
C ASP A 253 30.83 -6.81 -7.39
N ILE A 254 29.85 -7.64 -7.00
CA ILE A 254 30.05 -8.80 -6.10
C ILE A 254 31.07 -9.76 -6.70
N HIS A 255 30.92 -10.14 -7.98
CA HIS A 255 31.85 -11.05 -8.65
C HIS A 255 33.28 -10.50 -8.74
N LEU A 256 33.44 -9.18 -8.94
CA LEU A 256 34.75 -8.53 -8.89
C LEU A 256 35.39 -8.66 -7.50
N MET A 257 34.63 -8.43 -6.43
CA MET A 257 35.12 -8.58 -5.06
C MET A 257 35.45 -10.03 -4.71
N LEU A 258 34.68 -11.00 -5.18
CA LEU A 258 34.98 -12.43 -5.00
C LEU A 258 36.29 -12.87 -5.68
N SER A 259 36.71 -12.12 -6.69
CA SER A 259 37.96 -12.36 -7.43
C SER A 259 39.16 -11.60 -6.83
N CYS A 260 38.96 -10.75 -5.81
CA CYS A 260 40.01 -9.89 -5.29
C CYS A 260 41.04 -10.64 -4.42
N PRO A 261 42.31 -10.22 -4.40
CA PRO A 261 43.33 -10.85 -3.57
C PRO A 261 43.16 -10.62 -2.05
N ASN A 262 42.33 -9.64 -1.63
CA ASN A 262 42.06 -9.37 -0.22
C ASN A 262 41.14 -10.45 0.37
N PHE A 263 41.68 -11.27 1.28
CA PHE A 263 40.94 -12.39 1.89
C PHE A 263 39.69 -11.94 2.65
N THR A 264 39.81 -10.90 3.48
CA THR A 264 38.69 -10.39 4.28
C THR A 264 37.59 -9.86 3.38
N LEU A 265 37.92 -9.01 2.40
CA LEU A 265 36.95 -8.48 1.45
C LEU A 265 36.24 -9.60 0.66
N ARG A 266 36.97 -10.65 0.28
CA ARG A 266 36.40 -11.82 -0.41
C ARG A 266 35.43 -12.59 0.47
N GLN A 267 35.74 -12.77 1.75
CA GLN A 267 34.85 -13.45 2.69
C GLN A 267 33.54 -12.66 2.84
N GLU A 268 33.62 -11.36 3.10
CA GLU A 268 32.43 -10.51 3.23
C GLU A 268 31.58 -10.49 1.95
N ALA A 269 32.24 -10.41 0.79
CA ALA A 269 31.54 -10.49 -0.50
C ALA A 269 30.82 -11.83 -0.72
N GLY A 270 31.37 -12.93 -0.20
CA GLY A 270 30.72 -14.25 -0.26
C GLY A 270 29.49 -14.34 0.64
N GLU A 271 29.52 -13.70 1.81
CA GLU A 271 28.34 -13.59 2.67
C GLU A 271 27.25 -12.72 2.02
N LEU A 272 27.66 -11.60 1.41
CA LEU A 272 26.77 -10.72 0.64
C LEU A 272 26.14 -11.44 -0.56
N GLU A 273 26.90 -12.24 -1.31
CA GLU A 273 26.39 -13.05 -2.44
C GLU A 273 25.30 -14.03 -1.99
N GLN A 274 25.50 -14.70 -0.85
CA GLN A 274 24.48 -15.60 -0.29
C GLN A 274 23.21 -14.86 0.12
N MET A 275 23.34 -13.67 0.71
CA MET A 275 22.18 -12.84 1.06
C MET A 275 21.44 -12.38 -0.20
N TYR A 276 22.17 -11.87 -1.20
CA TYR A 276 21.63 -11.50 -2.51
C TYR A 276 20.85 -12.67 -3.14
N GLY A 277 21.43 -13.87 -3.18
CA GLY A 277 20.76 -15.06 -3.72
C GLY A 277 19.48 -15.44 -2.97
N LYS A 278 19.44 -15.28 -1.64
CA LYS A 278 18.21 -15.50 -0.84
C LYS A 278 17.13 -14.47 -1.17
N ILE A 279 17.52 -13.19 -1.32
CA ILE A 279 16.61 -12.11 -1.69
C ILE A 279 16.03 -12.36 -3.09
N GLU A 280 16.87 -12.68 -4.08
CA GLU A 280 16.40 -12.99 -5.44
C GLU A 280 15.49 -14.22 -5.48
N GLY A 281 15.75 -15.24 -4.66
CA GLY A 281 14.87 -16.39 -4.49
C GLY A 281 13.47 -16.03 -3.96
N LEU A 282 13.38 -15.08 -3.01
CA LEU A 282 12.09 -14.55 -2.55
C LEU A 282 11.38 -13.72 -3.63
N ARG A 283 12.13 -12.90 -4.37
CA ARG A 283 11.60 -12.01 -5.42
C ARG A 283 11.06 -12.79 -6.62
N SER A 284 11.73 -13.88 -7.01
CA SER A 284 11.33 -14.71 -8.15
C SER A 284 10.12 -15.61 -7.89
N ASN A 285 9.76 -15.84 -6.62
CA ASN A 285 8.51 -16.52 -6.23
C ASN A 285 7.26 -15.62 -6.31
N LYS A 286 7.39 -14.30 -6.55
CA LYS A 286 6.24 -13.46 -6.87
C LYS A 286 5.70 -13.89 -8.23
N THR A 287 4.59 -14.65 -8.23
CA THR A 287 3.80 -14.93 -9.41
C THR A 287 3.56 -13.63 -10.17
N VAL A 288 4.20 -13.50 -11.34
CA VAL A 288 3.95 -12.43 -12.28
C VAL A 288 2.48 -12.56 -12.65
N SER A 289 1.64 -11.70 -12.08
CA SER A 289 0.30 -11.43 -12.61
C SER A 289 0.54 -10.96 -14.04
N SER A 290 0.43 -11.88 -14.99
CA SER A 290 0.68 -11.58 -16.39
C SER A 290 -0.36 -10.56 -16.81
N ASN A 291 0.08 -9.32 -17.05
CA ASN A 291 -0.80 -8.34 -17.65
C ASN A 291 -1.41 -8.93 -18.92
N PRO A 292 -2.69 -8.63 -19.20
CA PRO A 292 -3.33 -9.02 -20.45
C PRO A 292 -2.43 -8.65 -21.63
N LYS A 293 -1.95 -9.65 -22.38
CA LYS A 293 -1.09 -9.38 -23.54
C LYS A 293 -1.98 -8.83 -24.67
N ARG A 294 -1.51 -7.80 -25.38
CA ARG A 294 -2.24 -7.26 -26.55
C ARG A 294 -2.55 -8.33 -27.61
N THR A 295 -1.70 -9.37 -27.71
CA THR A 295 -1.92 -10.53 -28.59
C THR A 295 -3.17 -11.34 -28.23
N ASP A 296 -3.60 -11.25 -26.97
CA ASP A 296 -4.67 -12.05 -26.38
C ASP A 296 -5.98 -11.24 -26.31
N ASN A 297 -6.00 -10.01 -26.87
CA ASN A 297 -7.18 -9.15 -26.90
C ASN A 297 -8.32 -9.85 -27.67
N PRO A 298 -9.44 -10.23 -27.00
CA PRO A 298 -10.54 -10.95 -27.63
C PRO A 298 -11.32 -10.07 -28.63
N TYR A 299 -11.18 -8.74 -28.54
CA TYR A 299 -11.87 -7.77 -29.38
C TYR A 299 -11.07 -7.37 -30.64
N LYS A 300 -9.90 -7.97 -30.89
CA LYS A 300 -9.04 -7.65 -32.05
C LYS A 300 -9.72 -7.71 -33.42
N ASN A 301 -10.78 -8.52 -33.55
CA ASN A 301 -11.53 -8.70 -34.78
C ASN A 301 -12.77 -7.79 -34.91
N ILE A 302 -12.97 -6.86 -33.97
CA ILE A 302 -14.02 -5.83 -34.08
C ILE A 302 -13.43 -4.62 -34.80
N TYR A 303 -14.08 -4.15 -35.86
CA TYR A 303 -13.59 -3.03 -36.71
C TYR A 303 -14.49 -1.80 -36.69
N SER A 304 -15.64 -1.87 -36.01
CA SER A 304 -16.57 -0.75 -35.88
C SER A 304 -16.29 0.00 -34.59
N ILE A 305 -16.03 1.31 -34.69
CA ILE A 305 -15.87 2.20 -33.54
C ILE A 305 -17.16 2.23 -32.72
N ASP A 306 -18.32 2.38 -33.36
CA ASP A 306 -19.63 2.38 -32.67
C ASP A 306 -19.88 1.11 -31.85
N LYS A 307 -19.45 -0.05 -32.35
CA LYS A 307 -19.56 -1.31 -31.62
C LYS A 307 -18.61 -1.37 -30.43
N ILE A 308 -17.40 -0.80 -30.54
CA ILE A 308 -16.47 -0.69 -29.41
C ILE A 308 -17.01 0.28 -28.37
N ASP A 309 -17.56 1.41 -28.78
CA ASP A 309 -18.16 2.40 -27.87
C ASP A 309 -19.35 1.85 -27.10
N LEU A 310 -20.20 1.04 -27.75
CA LEU A 310 -21.28 0.32 -27.06
C LEU A 310 -20.74 -0.64 -25.99
N LEU A 311 -19.74 -1.47 -26.34
CA LEU A 311 -19.13 -2.42 -25.41
C LEU A 311 -18.40 -1.72 -24.25
N LEU A 312 -17.76 -0.57 -24.52
CA LEU A 312 -17.16 0.27 -23.48
C LEU A 312 -18.23 0.77 -22.51
N SER A 313 -19.35 1.28 -23.01
CA SER A 313 -20.44 1.75 -22.16
C SER A 313 -21.06 0.64 -21.31
N GLU A 314 -21.23 -0.57 -21.86
CA GLU A 314 -21.66 -1.76 -21.10
C GLU A 314 -20.64 -2.11 -20.01
N THR A 315 -19.35 -2.11 -20.36
CA THR A 315 -18.27 -2.42 -19.41
C THR A 315 -18.14 -1.35 -18.31
N GLU A 316 -18.33 -0.07 -18.62
CA GLU A 316 -18.35 1.02 -17.63
C GLU A 316 -19.51 0.87 -16.64
N SER A 317 -20.68 0.43 -17.13
CA SER A 317 -21.81 0.07 -16.27
C SER A 317 -21.45 -1.10 -15.34
N ASP A 318 -20.78 -2.13 -15.85
CA ASP A 318 -20.33 -3.28 -15.04
C ASP A 318 -19.24 -2.89 -14.04
N ILE A 319 -18.31 -2.00 -14.40
CA ILE A 319 -17.33 -1.41 -13.48
C ILE A 319 -18.06 -0.71 -12.33
N ASN A 320 -19.02 0.16 -12.63
CA ASN A 320 -19.75 0.87 -11.58
C ASN A 320 -20.54 -0.11 -10.68
N ASN A 321 -21.24 -1.08 -11.26
CA ASN A 321 -22.10 -1.99 -10.49
C ASN A 321 -21.29 -2.99 -9.65
N VAL A 322 -20.24 -3.58 -10.22
CA VAL A 322 -19.47 -4.66 -9.60
C VAL A 322 -18.23 -4.13 -8.90
N VAL A 323 -17.40 -3.38 -9.61
CA VAL A 323 -16.12 -2.92 -9.05
C VAL A 323 -16.36 -1.82 -8.02
N VAL A 324 -17.24 -0.87 -8.27
CA VAL A 324 -17.47 0.25 -7.33
C VAL A 324 -18.52 -0.10 -6.28
N VAL A 325 -19.76 -0.38 -6.68
CA VAL A 325 -20.88 -0.53 -5.73
C VAL A 325 -20.78 -1.81 -4.91
N LYS A 326 -20.62 -2.97 -5.56
CA LYS A 326 -20.57 -4.26 -4.86
C LYS A 326 -19.36 -4.36 -3.92
N ARG A 327 -18.15 -3.95 -4.37
CA ARG A 327 -16.96 -3.96 -3.48
C ARG A 327 -17.12 -3.02 -2.28
N ASN A 328 -17.71 -1.83 -2.46
CA ASN A 328 -17.98 -0.92 -1.33
C ASN A 328 -18.91 -1.55 -0.30
N LYS A 329 -20.00 -2.16 -0.77
CA LYS A 329 -20.98 -2.83 0.10
C LYS A 329 -20.36 -4.02 0.83
N GLU A 330 -19.69 -4.92 0.09
CA GLU A 330 -19.04 -6.10 0.68
C GLU A 330 -17.96 -5.70 1.69
N THR A 331 -17.18 -4.66 1.39
CA THR A 331 -16.18 -4.09 2.30
C THR A 331 -16.81 -3.55 3.57
N ALA A 332 -17.88 -2.76 3.48
CA ALA A 332 -18.57 -2.19 4.63
C ALA A 332 -19.21 -3.28 5.51
N GLU A 333 -19.91 -4.26 4.91
CA GLU A 333 -20.54 -5.37 5.63
C GLU A 333 -19.50 -6.25 6.33
N ASN A 334 -18.41 -6.57 5.64
CA ASN A 334 -17.32 -7.33 6.21
C ASN A 334 -16.66 -6.56 7.37
N PHE A 335 -16.47 -5.25 7.25
CA PHE A 335 -15.83 -4.43 8.29
C PHE A 335 -16.70 -4.39 9.54
N ALA A 336 -17.99 -4.14 9.36
CA ALA A 336 -18.95 -4.19 10.46
C ALA A 336 -18.98 -5.55 11.16
N ARG A 337 -18.87 -6.65 10.41
CA ARG A 337 -18.82 -8.01 10.95
C ARG A 337 -17.54 -8.25 11.75
N ALA A 338 -16.38 -7.91 11.19
CA ALA A 338 -15.10 -8.11 11.84
C ALA A 338 -14.98 -7.31 13.14
N LEU A 339 -15.47 -6.07 13.18
CA LEU A 339 -15.54 -5.29 14.42
C LEU A 339 -16.38 -5.99 15.49
N LYS A 340 -17.57 -6.47 15.14
CA LYS A 340 -18.46 -7.18 16.07
C LYS A 340 -17.88 -8.49 16.57
N GLU A 341 -17.28 -9.28 15.69
CA GLU A 341 -16.67 -10.58 16.03
C GLU A 341 -15.48 -10.43 16.99
N ASN A 342 -14.77 -9.29 16.93
CA ASN A 342 -13.62 -8.99 17.78
C ASN A 342 -13.97 -8.09 18.99
N ASP A 343 -15.25 -7.77 19.22
CA ASP A 343 -15.70 -6.84 20.28
C ASP A 343 -15.01 -5.46 20.21
N LEU A 344 -14.83 -4.95 18.99
CA LEU A 344 -14.20 -3.67 18.70
C LEU A 344 -15.25 -2.64 18.26
N ASN A 345 -15.03 -1.39 18.66
CA ASN A 345 -15.85 -0.24 18.27
C ASN A 345 -15.07 0.79 17.42
N GLU A 346 -13.81 0.49 17.10
CA GLU A 346 -12.94 1.31 16.28
C GLU A 346 -12.07 0.41 15.39
N GLY A 347 -11.84 0.85 14.16
CA GLY A 347 -10.94 0.17 13.24
C GLY A 347 -10.48 1.07 12.11
N ILE A 348 -9.35 0.73 11.51
CA ILE A 348 -8.81 1.40 10.34
C ILE A 348 -9.20 0.62 9.08
N ILE A 349 -9.59 1.33 8.03
CA ILE A 349 -9.82 0.77 6.69
C ILE A 349 -8.85 1.43 5.73
N GLN A 350 -8.00 0.64 5.08
CA GLN A 350 -7.19 1.04 3.96
C GLN A 350 -7.85 0.49 2.68
N PHE A 351 -8.37 1.36 1.81
CA PHE A 351 -9.14 0.95 0.62
C PHE A 351 -8.86 1.86 -0.57
N GLY A 352 -8.99 1.33 -1.79
CA GLY A 352 -8.58 2.00 -3.02
C GLY A 352 -9.13 3.43 -3.17
N ALA A 353 -8.26 4.34 -3.60
CA ALA A 353 -8.65 5.68 -4.01
C ALA A 353 -9.70 5.61 -5.14
N GLY A 354 -10.78 6.39 -5.04
CA GLY A 354 -11.95 6.34 -5.92
C GLY A 354 -13.20 5.71 -5.28
N HIS A 355 -13.06 5.02 -4.15
CA HIS A 355 -14.17 4.39 -3.43
C HIS A 355 -14.76 5.24 -2.30
N GLU A 356 -14.24 6.45 -2.09
CA GLU A 356 -14.45 7.15 -0.83
C GLU A 356 -15.91 7.48 -0.54
N GLU A 357 -16.64 8.02 -1.51
CA GLU A 357 -18.03 8.42 -1.31
C GLU A 357 -18.93 7.20 -1.08
N GLY A 358 -18.78 6.17 -1.93
CA GLY A 358 -19.60 4.97 -1.86
C GLY A 358 -19.32 4.13 -0.61
N LEU A 359 -18.06 3.97 -0.20
CA LEU A 359 -17.73 3.23 1.02
C LEU A 359 -18.24 3.96 2.27
N VAL A 360 -18.10 5.29 2.34
CA VAL A 360 -18.65 6.10 3.43
C VAL A 360 -20.17 5.94 3.51
N GLU A 361 -20.87 5.94 2.37
CA GLU A 361 -22.32 5.75 2.34
C GLU A 361 -22.73 4.38 2.90
N GLU A 362 -22.07 3.30 2.48
CA GLU A 362 -22.37 1.94 2.94
C GLU A 362 -22.05 1.74 4.44
N LEU A 363 -20.95 2.31 4.94
CA LEU A 363 -20.63 2.28 6.38
C LEU A 363 -21.67 3.05 7.21
N ASN A 364 -22.09 4.22 6.74
CA ASN A 364 -23.11 5.02 7.41
C ASN A 364 -24.47 4.29 7.48
N LYS A 365 -24.87 3.58 6.42
CA LYS A 365 -26.09 2.73 6.41
C LYS A 365 -26.05 1.66 7.51
N LEU A 366 -24.85 1.17 7.84
CA LEU A 366 -24.63 0.20 8.91
C LEU A 366 -24.54 0.83 10.31
N GLY A 367 -24.64 2.15 10.45
CA GLY A 367 -24.54 2.84 11.74
C GLY A 367 -23.10 3.10 12.21
N ILE A 368 -22.14 3.04 11.30
CA ILE A 368 -20.71 3.30 11.57
C ILE A 368 -20.39 4.73 11.14
N SER A 369 -19.79 5.52 12.02
CA SER A 369 -19.29 6.86 11.67
C SER A 369 -17.94 6.74 10.98
N VAL A 370 -17.68 7.59 9.99
CA VAL A 370 -16.43 7.51 9.22
C VAL A 370 -15.61 8.78 9.35
N ILE A 371 -14.32 8.62 9.62
CA ILE A 371 -13.31 9.67 9.53
C ILE A 371 -12.38 9.33 8.37
N THR A 372 -12.49 10.08 7.28
CA THR A 372 -11.58 9.96 6.15
C THR A 372 -10.35 10.81 6.40
N VAL A 373 -9.17 10.20 6.39
CA VAL A 373 -7.87 10.89 6.52
C VAL A 373 -7.13 10.74 5.19
N LYS A 374 -6.98 11.85 4.47
CA LYS A 374 -6.19 11.90 3.24
C LYS A 374 -4.78 12.37 3.55
N VAL A 375 -3.79 11.62 3.11
CA VAL A 375 -2.37 11.99 3.22
C VAL A 375 -1.98 12.98 2.12
N LYS A 376 -0.84 13.67 2.28
CA LYS A 376 -0.33 14.65 1.32
C LYS A 376 0.08 13.96 0.02
N GLY A 377 -0.86 13.89 -0.94
CA GLY A 377 -0.58 13.35 -2.26
C GLY A 377 0.66 14.00 -2.90
N GLY A 378 1.40 13.21 -3.67
CA GLY A 378 2.52 13.72 -4.46
C GLY A 378 1.98 14.67 -5.52
N LYS A 379 2.10 15.98 -5.32
CA LYS A 379 1.88 16.94 -6.41
C LYS A 379 2.93 16.69 -7.48
N GLN A 380 2.48 16.30 -8.66
CA GLN A 380 3.22 16.48 -9.90
C GLN A 380 3.51 17.98 -10.05
N ASN A 381 4.79 18.35 -10.01
CA ASN A 381 5.26 19.62 -10.56
C ASN A 381 5.63 19.41 -12.02
#